data_AF-A0A971LT51-F1
#
_entry.id   AF-A0A971LT51-F1
#
_cell.length_a   1.000
_cell.length_b   1.000
_cell.length_c   1.000
_cell.angle_alpha   90.00
_cell.angle_beta   90.00
_cell.angle_gamma   90.00
#
_symmetry.space_group_name_H-M   'P 1'
#
loop_
_entity.id
_entity.type
_entity.pdbx_description
1 polymer ?
#
loop_
_entity_poly.entity_id
_entity_poly.type
_entity_poly.pdbx_seq_one_letter_code
_entity_poly.pdbx_strand_id
1 'polypeptide(L)'
;MNNIFKKSLASLLCALLLLSLLPLVAAPGQMVTGVSVMADRTSAYVGDTVRFAAIHLVGVSNPDHVRYQFTPYMGSIGGSSMFHHELGISYNPTVDFKLWRTDYIFMQVQATEITSFVYGFSSPVWVRLRPAPTGVKAETYSATAIKLTWKAVPTADMYEV
;
A
#
# COMPACT_ATOMS: atom_id res chain seq x y z
N MET A 1 15.50 -34.43 -56.82
CA MET A 1 15.68 -34.11 -55.38
C MET A 1 15.95 -35.41 -54.63
N ASN A 2 17.16 -35.61 -54.09
CA ASN A 2 17.65 -36.89 -53.56
C ASN A 2 16.95 -37.27 -52.23
N ASN A 3 16.73 -38.55 -51.96
CA ASN A 3 15.92 -39.04 -50.83
C ASN A 3 16.42 -38.58 -49.44
N ILE A 4 17.73 -38.33 -49.34
CA ILE A 4 18.37 -37.81 -48.13
C ILE A 4 17.89 -36.39 -47.81
N PHE A 5 17.74 -35.53 -48.83
CA PHE A 5 17.28 -34.14 -48.68
C PHE A 5 15.82 -34.05 -48.23
N LYS A 6 14.98 -34.99 -48.66
CA LYS A 6 13.57 -35.06 -48.22
C LYS A 6 13.47 -35.44 -46.73
N LYS A 7 14.30 -36.37 -46.27
CA LYS A 7 14.33 -36.82 -44.87
C LYS A 7 14.86 -35.74 -43.93
N SER A 8 15.91 -35.02 -44.33
CA SER A 8 16.45 -33.91 -43.53
C SER A 8 15.46 -32.75 -43.43
N LEU A 9 14.79 -32.39 -44.55
CA LEU A 9 13.77 -31.34 -44.55
C LEU A 9 12.57 -31.71 -43.68
N ALA A 10 12.10 -32.96 -43.75
CA ALA A 10 11.00 -33.44 -42.91
C ALA A 10 11.36 -33.42 -41.41
N SER A 11 12.59 -33.80 -41.06
CA SER A 11 13.07 -33.74 -39.67
C SER A 11 13.16 -32.30 -39.16
N LEU A 12 13.63 -31.35 -39.99
CA LEU A 12 13.72 -29.94 -39.64
C LEU A 12 12.32 -29.33 -39.43
N LEU A 13 11.38 -29.64 -40.33
CA LEU A 13 9.98 -29.23 -40.19
C LEU A 13 9.34 -29.80 -38.94
N CYS A 14 9.60 -31.08 -38.61
CA CYS A 14 9.08 -31.70 -37.40
C CYS A 14 9.66 -31.05 -36.13
N ALA A 15 10.96 -30.73 -36.13
CA ALA A 15 11.59 -30.00 -35.02
C ALA A 15 11.04 -28.58 -34.87
N LEU A 16 10.81 -27.86 -35.97
CA LEU A 16 10.20 -26.52 -35.97
C LEU A 16 8.74 -26.56 -35.51
N LEU A 17 7.97 -27.57 -35.91
CA LEU A 17 6.60 -27.81 -35.43
C LEU A 17 6.58 -28.10 -33.92
N LEU A 18 7.48 -28.97 -33.43
CA LEU A 18 7.63 -29.25 -32.00
C LEU A 18 8.08 -28.02 -31.21
N LEU A 19 8.98 -27.18 -31.75
CA LEU A 19 9.35 -25.90 -31.14
C LEU A 19 8.17 -24.91 -31.13
N SER A 20 7.34 -24.89 -32.18
CA SER A 20 6.16 -24.03 -32.24
C SER A 20 5.04 -24.45 -31.27
N LEU A 21 5.09 -25.69 -30.76
CA LEU A 21 4.20 -26.19 -29.72
C LEU A 21 4.67 -25.88 -28.29
N LEU A 22 5.91 -25.43 -28.08
CA LEU A 22 6.42 -25.01 -26.76
C LEU A 22 5.56 -23.94 -26.06
N PRO A 23 5.03 -22.89 -26.71
CA PRO A 23 4.14 -21.93 -26.04
C PRO A 23 2.83 -22.54 -25.56
N LEU A 24 2.45 -23.75 -26.02
CA LEU A 24 1.24 -24.45 -25.57
C LEU A 24 1.48 -25.30 -24.31
N VAL A 25 2.74 -25.59 -23.96
CA VAL A 25 3.15 -26.41 -22.80
C VAL A 25 3.70 -25.56 -21.65
N ALA A 26 3.98 -24.28 -21.89
CA ALA A 26 4.24 -23.34 -20.79
C ALA A 26 2.97 -23.26 -19.91
N ALA A 27 3.12 -23.52 -18.61
CA ALA A 27 2.04 -23.30 -17.66
C ALA A 27 1.48 -21.89 -17.88
N PRO A 28 0.14 -21.68 -17.84
CA PRO A 28 -0.42 -20.34 -17.99
C PRO A 28 0.29 -19.43 -17.00
N GLY A 29 0.85 -18.32 -17.51
CA GLY A 29 1.54 -17.35 -16.66
C GLY A 29 0.63 -17.00 -15.49
N GLN A 30 1.07 -17.30 -14.28
CA GLN A 30 0.29 -16.99 -13.09
C GLN A 30 0.19 -15.46 -12.99
N MET A 31 -1.03 -14.95 -13.01
CA MET A 31 -1.34 -13.51 -12.93
C MET A 31 -1.97 -13.21 -11.57
N VAL A 32 -1.62 -12.05 -11.00
CA VAL A 32 -2.25 -11.57 -9.77
C VAL A 32 -3.79 -11.61 -9.89
N THR A 33 -4.41 -12.33 -8.95
CA THR A 33 -5.87 -12.55 -8.88
C THR A 33 -6.49 -12.04 -7.60
N GLY A 34 -5.68 -11.68 -6.61
CA GLY A 34 -6.15 -11.10 -5.37
C GLY A 34 -5.04 -10.40 -4.58
N VAL A 35 -5.43 -9.39 -3.82
CA VAL A 35 -4.59 -8.70 -2.86
C VAL A 35 -5.44 -8.34 -1.63
N SER A 36 -4.91 -8.58 -0.45
CA SER A 36 -5.48 -8.09 0.81
C SER A 36 -4.69 -6.88 1.28
N VAL A 37 -5.31 -5.96 2.00
CA VAL A 37 -4.61 -4.77 2.51
C VAL A 37 -4.88 -4.64 4.00
N MET A 38 -3.83 -4.39 4.77
CA MET A 38 -3.92 -4.20 6.21
C MET A 38 -3.28 -2.89 6.64
N ALA A 39 -3.85 -2.28 7.67
CA ALA A 39 -3.19 -1.25 8.47
C ALA A 39 -2.56 -1.92 9.70
N ASP A 40 -1.46 -1.35 10.20
CA ASP A 40 -0.79 -1.83 11.42
C ASP A 40 -1.61 -1.60 12.71
N ARG A 41 -2.64 -0.75 12.65
CA ARG A 41 -3.55 -0.44 13.75
C ARG A 41 -4.93 -0.02 13.24
N THR A 42 -5.94 -0.08 14.11
CA THR A 42 -7.33 0.29 13.80
C THR A 42 -7.74 1.67 14.33
N SER A 43 -6.89 2.31 15.13
CA SER A 43 -7.08 3.67 15.63
C SER A 43 -5.76 4.42 15.76
N ALA A 44 -5.78 5.73 15.54
CA ALA A 44 -4.62 6.60 15.62
C ALA A 44 -5.02 8.05 15.96
N TYR A 45 -4.03 8.90 16.19
CA TYR A 45 -4.22 10.34 16.35
C TYR A 45 -3.71 11.11 15.14
N VAL A 46 -4.24 12.33 14.94
CA VAL A 46 -3.65 13.28 14.00
C VAL A 46 -2.17 13.51 14.35
N GLY A 47 -1.31 13.47 13.34
CA GLY A 47 0.14 13.55 13.46
C GLY A 47 0.84 12.18 13.45
N ASP A 48 0.13 11.10 13.83
CA ASP A 48 0.70 9.75 13.79
C ASP A 48 0.96 9.30 12.35
N THR A 49 1.95 8.42 12.18
CA THR A 49 2.17 7.68 10.95
C THR A 49 1.57 6.28 11.10
N VAL A 50 0.74 5.88 10.13
CA VAL A 50 0.15 4.54 10.03
C VAL A 50 0.80 3.81 8.87
N ARG A 51 1.17 2.55 9.10
CA ARG A 51 1.72 1.69 8.05
C ARG A 51 0.61 0.88 7.42
N PHE A 52 0.48 0.96 6.11
CA PHE A 52 -0.38 0.09 5.32
C PHE A 52 0.48 -0.92 4.55
N ALA A 53 -0.02 -2.14 4.42
CA ALA A 53 0.64 -3.22 3.73
C ALA A 53 -0.33 -3.94 2.80
N ALA A 54 0.04 -4.07 1.53
CA ALA A 54 -0.51 -5.06 0.64
C ALA A 54 0.04 -6.43 1.04
N ILE A 55 -0.86 -7.32 1.44
CA ILE A 55 -0.55 -8.67 1.92
C ILE A 55 -1.31 -9.72 1.11
N HIS A 56 -0.85 -10.96 1.18
CA HIS A 56 -1.51 -12.12 0.59
C HIS A 56 -1.87 -11.92 -0.89
N LEU A 57 -0.84 -11.80 -1.72
CA LEU A 57 -1.00 -11.88 -3.17
C LEU A 57 -1.42 -13.29 -3.57
N VAL A 58 -2.46 -13.40 -4.40
CA VAL A 58 -2.96 -14.67 -4.93
C VAL A 58 -2.65 -14.76 -6.43
N GLY A 59 -2.21 -15.92 -6.89
CA GLY A 59 -1.97 -16.18 -8.31
C GLY A 59 -0.74 -15.49 -8.90
N VAL A 60 0.19 -15.00 -8.08
CA VAL A 60 1.38 -14.28 -8.56
C VAL A 60 2.49 -15.24 -8.99
N SER A 61 3.02 -15.04 -10.19
CA SER A 61 4.14 -15.82 -10.71
C SER A 61 5.47 -15.40 -10.11
N ASN A 62 5.67 -14.09 -9.93
CA ASN A 62 6.84 -13.52 -9.28
C ASN A 62 6.47 -12.25 -8.48
N PRO A 63 6.52 -12.29 -7.13
CA PRO A 63 6.23 -11.14 -6.28
C PRO A 63 7.07 -9.90 -6.59
N ASP A 64 8.31 -10.08 -7.07
CA ASP A 64 9.23 -8.98 -7.37
C ASP A 64 8.81 -8.16 -8.59
N HIS A 65 7.92 -8.71 -9.42
CA HIS A 65 7.37 -8.02 -10.59
C HIS A 65 6.06 -7.28 -10.30
N VAL A 66 5.57 -7.36 -9.06
CA VAL A 66 4.34 -6.69 -8.66
C VAL A 66 4.63 -5.24 -8.32
N ARG A 67 3.89 -4.34 -8.95
CA ARG A 67 3.88 -2.92 -8.64
C ARG A 67 2.63 -2.58 -7.86
N TYR A 68 2.78 -1.74 -6.85
CA TYR A 68 1.72 -1.28 -5.97
C TYR A 68 1.50 0.21 -6.17
N GLN A 69 0.24 0.61 -6.27
CA GLN A 69 -0.17 2.00 -6.25
C GLN A 69 -1.15 2.17 -5.10
N PHE A 70 -0.75 3.02 -4.14
CA PHE A 70 -1.47 3.23 -2.90
C PHE A 70 -2.30 4.50 -3.00
N THR A 71 -3.59 4.42 -2.69
CA THR A 71 -4.49 5.56 -2.70
C THR A 71 -5.18 5.65 -1.33
N PRO A 72 -4.70 6.52 -0.42
CA PRO A 72 -5.40 6.83 0.81
C PRO A 72 -6.73 7.54 0.52
N TYR A 73 -7.79 7.07 1.14
CA TYR A 73 -9.10 7.70 1.16
C TYR A 73 -9.39 8.18 2.57
N MET A 74 -9.58 9.49 2.73
CA MET A 74 -9.93 10.12 4.00
C MET A 74 -11.29 10.77 3.89
N GLY A 75 -12.21 10.35 4.75
CA GLY A 75 -13.60 10.81 4.76
C GLY A 75 -14.04 11.23 6.16
N SER A 76 -15.18 11.91 6.22
CA SER A 76 -15.90 12.18 7.46
C SER A 76 -17.15 11.32 7.51
N ILE A 77 -17.55 10.84 8.70
CA ILE A 77 -18.79 10.08 8.84
C ILE A 77 -19.96 11.00 8.47
N GLY A 78 -20.70 10.65 7.41
CA GLY A 78 -21.82 11.45 6.90
C GLY A 78 -21.45 12.55 5.90
N GLY A 79 -20.17 12.70 5.55
CA GLY A 79 -19.71 13.59 4.48
C GLY A 79 -19.84 12.96 3.10
N SER A 80 -20.20 13.75 2.09
CA SER A 80 -20.27 13.32 0.68
C SER A 80 -18.92 13.39 -0.05
N SER A 81 -17.91 14.01 0.55
CA SER A 81 -16.59 14.25 -0.05
C SER A 81 -15.49 13.47 0.65
N MET A 82 -14.81 12.61 -0.11
CA MET A 82 -13.60 11.91 0.32
C MET A 82 -12.39 12.59 -0.31
N PHE A 83 -11.42 12.98 0.51
CA PHE A 83 -10.10 13.32 -0.01
C PHE A 83 -9.44 12.02 -0.44
N HIS A 84 -8.93 12.00 -1.65
CA HIS A 84 -8.07 10.93 -2.14
C HIS A 84 -6.87 11.54 -2.84
N HIS A 85 -5.73 10.90 -2.67
CA HIS A 85 -4.51 11.29 -3.35
C HIS A 85 -3.76 10.02 -3.71
N GLU A 86 -3.50 9.84 -5.00
CA GLU A 86 -2.71 8.72 -5.47
C GLU A 86 -1.25 8.92 -5.09
N LEU A 87 -0.70 7.95 -4.36
CA LEU A 87 0.72 7.89 -4.09
C LEU A 87 1.42 7.25 -5.29
N GLY A 88 2.68 7.62 -5.51
CA GLY A 88 3.48 7.09 -6.60
C GLY A 88 3.58 5.56 -6.58
N ILE A 89 3.91 5.01 -7.75
CA ILE A 89 4.09 3.56 -7.92
C ILE A 89 5.30 3.09 -7.11
N SER A 90 5.13 1.98 -6.40
CA SER A 90 6.14 1.36 -5.53
C SER A 90 6.26 -0.13 -5.81
N TYR A 91 7.47 -0.68 -5.72
CA TYR A 91 7.69 -2.13 -5.62
C TYR A 91 7.69 -2.63 -4.16
N ASN A 92 7.71 -1.71 -3.20
CA ASN A 92 7.53 -2.04 -1.79
C ASN A 92 6.03 -2.28 -1.52
N PRO A 93 5.63 -3.44 -0.98
CA PRO A 93 4.25 -3.74 -0.64
C PRO A 93 3.75 -2.96 0.59
N THR A 94 4.57 -2.07 1.16
CA THR A 94 4.20 -1.25 2.31
C THR A 94 4.33 0.24 2.02
N VAL A 95 3.50 1.03 2.69
CA VAL A 95 3.56 2.49 2.67
C VAL A 95 3.28 3.04 4.05
N ASP A 96 4.09 4.02 4.45
CA ASP A 96 3.90 4.79 5.67
C ASP A 96 3.16 6.09 5.31
N PHE A 97 2.04 6.35 5.98
CA PHE A 97 1.19 7.50 5.70
C PHE A 97 0.97 8.34 6.95
N LYS A 98 1.32 9.64 6.87
CA LYS A 98 1.15 10.59 7.98
C LYS A 98 -0.26 11.16 7.99
N LEU A 99 -0.92 11.04 9.14
CA LEU A 99 -2.28 11.50 9.34
C LEU A 99 -2.31 13.00 9.67
N TRP A 100 -3.13 13.75 8.95
CA TRP A 100 -3.23 15.20 9.10
C TRP A 100 -4.66 15.70 9.34
N ARG A 101 -5.65 14.78 9.36
CA ARG A 101 -7.06 15.09 9.63
C ARG A 101 -7.74 13.97 10.41
N THR A 102 -8.85 14.30 11.05
CA THR A 102 -9.66 13.39 11.86
C THR A 102 -10.60 12.51 11.03
N ASP A 103 -11.38 11.70 11.74
CA ASP A 103 -12.43 10.78 11.31
C ASP A 103 -11.90 9.40 10.92
N TYR A 104 -11.78 9.08 9.64
CA TYR A 104 -11.25 7.79 9.23
C TYR A 104 -10.44 7.86 7.95
N ILE A 105 -9.53 6.90 7.83
CA ILE A 105 -8.76 6.63 6.62
C ILE A 105 -8.85 5.15 6.28
N PHE A 106 -8.93 4.82 5.00
CA PHE A 106 -8.65 3.47 4.51
C PHE A 106 -7.76 3.56 3.28
N MET A 107 -7.03 2.49 3.00
CA MET A 107 -6.11 2.42 1.87
C MET A 107 -6.67 1.52 0.79
N GLN A 108 -6.79 2.05 -0.43
CA GLN A 108 -6.93 1.22 -1.62
C GLN A 108 -5.54 0.92 -2.15
N VAL A 109 -5.30 -0.32 -2.59
CA VAL A 109 -4.08 -0.70 -3.28
C VAL A 109 -4.45 -1.33 -4.61
N GLN A 110 -3.85 -0.81 -5.68
CA GLN A 110 -3.80 -1.50 -6.97
C GLN A 110 -2.50 -2.30 -7.03
N ALA A 111 -2.59 -3.62 -7.07
CA ALA A 111 -1.45 -4.50 -7.33
C ALA A 111 -1.46 -4.88 -8.81
N THR A 112 -0.38 -4.60 -9.53
CA THR A 112 -0.24 -4.82 -10.97
C THR A 112 0.92 -5.77 -11.25
N GLU A 113 0.66 -6.88 -11.93
CA GLU A 113 1.66 -7.81 -12.42
C GLU A 113 1.57 -7.87 -13.95
N ILE A 114 2.63 -7.40 -14.63
CA ILE A 114 2.74 -7.33 -16.10
C ILE A 114 1.57 -6.56 -16.74
N THR A 115 0.47 -7.23 -17.08
CA THR A 115 -0.74 -6.67 -17.71
C THR A 115 -2.00 -6.84 -16.85
N SER A 116 -1.98 -7.67 -15.81
CA SER A 116 -3.09 -7.83 -14.86
C SER A 116 -2.98 -6.85 -13.71
N PHE A 117 -4.12 -6.40 -13.20
CA PHE A 117 -4.18 -5.68 -11.94
C PHE A 117 -5.40 -6.10 -11.12
N VAL A 118 -5.27 -5.98 -9.81
CA VAL A 118 -6.34 -6.19 -8.85
C VAL A 118 -6.37 -5.05 -7.84
N TYR A 119 -7.54 -4.82 -7.25
CA TYR A 119 -7.71 -3.86 -6.16
C TYR A 119 -7.96 -4.59 -4.84
N GLY A 120 -7.37 -4.06 -3.77
CA GLY A 120 -7.69 -4.43 -2.39
C GLY A 120 -7.89 -3.18 -1.54
N PHE A 121 -8.65 -3.34 -0.46
CA PHE A 121 -8.98 -2.27 0.47
C PHE A 121 -8.63 -2.68 1.90
N SER A 122 -8.09 -1.74 2.67
CA SER A 122 -7.91 -1.96 4.10
C SER A 122 -9.23 -1.78 4.85
N SER A 123 -9.31 -2.35 6.04
CA SER A 123 -10.27 -1.86 7.04
C SER A 123 -9.97 -0.40 7.38
N PRO A 124 -10.98 0.38 7.80
CA PRO A 124 -10.78 1.77 8.20
C PRO A 124 -9.96 1.87 9.49
N VAL A 125 -9.10 2.89 9.54
CA VAL A 125 -8.39 3.35 10.74
C VAL A 125 -9.08 4.61 11.25
N TRP A 126 -9.52 4.59 12.49
CA TRP A 126 -10.21 5.72 13.12
C TRP A 126 -9.20 6.74 13.66
N VAL A 127 -9.33 8.00 13.23
CA VAL A 127 -8.39 9.07 13.54
C VAL A 127 -9.04 10.12 14.43
N ARG A 128 -8.42 10.41 15.58
CA ARG A 128 -8.92 11.39 16.55
C ARG A 128 -7.91 12.51 16.76
N LEU A 129 -8.36 13.64 17.31
CA LEU A 129 -7.44 14.62 17.86
C LEU A 129 -6.76 14.02 19.10
N ARG A 130 -5.47 14.35 19.24
CA ARG A 130 -4.73 14.04 20.45
C ARG A 130 -5.34 14.83 21.62
N PRO A 131 -5.50 14.22 22.81
CA PRO A 131 -6.05 14.95 23.95
C PRO A 131 -5.17 16.15 24.32
N ALA A 132 -5.81 17.24 24.74
CA ALA A 132 -5.11 18.43 25.20
C ALA A 132 -4.27 18.13 26.46
N PRO A 133 -3.14 18.82 26.67
CA PRO A 133 -2.38 18.73 27.92
C PRO A 133 -3.25 19.08 29.12
N THR A 134 -3.10 18.32 30.21
CA THR A 134 -3.86 18.54 31.45
C THR A 134 -2.94 19.00 32.58
N GLY A 135 -3.52 19.60 33.62
CA GLY A 135 -2.76 20.11 34.76
C GLY A 135 -1.81 21.24 34.38
N VAL A 136 -2.20 22.06 33.41
CA VAL A 136 -1.45 23.27 33.03
C VAL A 136 -1.39 24.20 34.22
N LYS A 137 -0.17 24.58 34.62
CA LYS A 137 0.11 25.52 35.70
C LYS A 137 1.05 26.61 35.20
N ALA A 138 0.82 27.81 35.69
CA ALA A 138 1.68 28.96 35.47
C ALA A 138 2.23 29.42 36.82
N GLU A 139 3.54 29.66 36.88
CA GLU A 139 4.20 30.27 38.03
C GLU A 139 5.10 31.42 37.56
N THR A 140 5.20 32.48 38.37
CA THR A 140 6.11 33.59 38.09
C THR A 140 7.54 33.06 38.05
N TYR A 141 8.24 33.27 36.93
CA TYR A 141 9.65 32.91 36.80
C TYR A 141 10.55 34.12 37.03
N SER A 142 10.14 35.29 36.50
CA SER A 142 10.79 36.59 36.75
C SER A 142 9.79 37.73 36.52
N ALA A 143 10.25 38.98 36.60
CA ALA A 143 9.43 40.15 36.28
C ALA A 143 8.95 40.18 34.81
N THR A 144 9.57 39.43 33.90
CA THR A 144 9.25 39.42 32.45
C THR A 144 9.00 38.02 31.89
N ALA A 145 8.95 36.99 32.73
CA ALA A 145 8.79 35.61 32.30
C ALA A 145 7.88 34.81 33.22
N ILE A 146 7.09 33.92 32.61
CA ILE A 146 6.24 32.95 33.29
C ILE A 146 6.76 31.57 32.94
N LYS A 147 6.79 30.67 33.92
CA LYS A 147 7.09 29.27 33.70
C LYS A 147 5.79 28.48 33.62
N LEU A 148 5.61 27.77 32.50
CA LEU A 148 4.47 26.89 32.27
C LEU A 148 4.90 25.44 32.48
N THR A 149 4.03 24.67 33.12
CA THR A 149 4.20 23.22 33.29
C THR A 149 2.87 22.51 33.03
N TRP A 150 2.91 21.30 32.47
CA TRP A 150 1.74 20.47 32.23
C TRP A 150 2.11 19.00 32.34
N LYS A 151 1.10 18.13 32.43
CA LYS A 151 1.30 16.68 32.36
C LYS A 151 1.59 16.26 30.93
N ALA A 152 2.57 15.38 30.76
CA ALA A 152 2.87 14.81 29.45
C ALA A 152 1.64 14.11 28.86
N VAL A 153 1.37 14.39 27.59
CA VAL A 153 0.39 13.68 26.80
C VAL A 153 1.07 12.47 26.16
N PRO A 154 0.57 11.23 26.37
CA PRO A 154 1.14 10.05 25.74
C PRO A 154 1.24 10.20 24.21
N THR A 155 2.37 9.75 23.68
CA THR A 155 2.71 9.76 22.24
C THR A 155 2.68 11.15 21.57
N ALA A 156 2.71 12.25 22.35
CA ALA A 156 2.93 13.58 21.81
C ALA A 156 4.41 13.83 21.54
N ASP A 157 4.78 14.08 20.29
CA ASP A 157 6.16 14.41 19.91
C ASP A 157 6.52 15.88 20.20
N MET A 158 5.53 16.77 20.17
CA MET A 158 5.70 18.22 20.34
C MET A 158 4.49 18.86 21.03
N TYR A 159 4.70 20.06 21.58
CA TYR A 159 3.67 20.93 22.13
C TYR A 159 3.81 22.31 21.50
N GLU A 160 2.69 22.97 21.26
CA GLU A 160 2.63 24.37 20.84
C GLU A 160 2.16 25.21 22.05
N VAL A 161 2.84 26.34 22.31
CA VAL A 161 2.63 27.22 23.47
C VAL A 161 2.51 28.66 23.01
#